data_AF-A0A6B1ETG8-F1
#
_entry.id   AF-A0A6B1ETG8-F1
#
_cell.length_a   1.000
_cell.length_b   1.000
_cell.length_c   1.000
_cell.angle_alpha   90.00
_cell.angle_beta   90.00
_cell.angle_gamma   90.00
#
_symmetry.space_group_name_H-M   'P 1'
#
loop_
_entity.id
_entity.type
_entity.pdbx_description
1 polymer ?
#
loop_
_entity_poly.entity_id
_entity_poly.type
_entity_poly.pdbx_seq_one_letter_code
_entity_poly.pdbx_strand_id
1 'polypeptide(L)'
;MNTPDYLTDSKIKEVAECLWWRKVSRKRLAEKCNLTEKQVDEILLAPEYQQKVEDLMLSQRSAEDFEKWVKSWHKHHGNMNNAFGERMALDPKVVPVMVKNVRRRHAAIAAGETEASERIPNPSKNMNLNSEKTIGTGRNSVYLYYDQQKRERAESKGEKVWACKIGRTEQELHTRIYQQTGTAVTAERFKLGLHIKTDKQEKIERIIHDILKVRGKHIEDAPGREWFVTSPSEVEEIYNFIGENSRESASSTLH
;
A
#
# COMPACT_ATOMS: atom_id res chain seq x y z
N MET A 1 -11.07 12.74 -10.26
CA MET A 1 -10.23 13.95 -10.00
C MET A 1 -8.81 13.70 -10.52
N ASN A 2 -8.29 14.59 -11.38
CA ASN A 2 -6.91 14.50 -11.87
C ASN A 2 -5.91 14.65 -10.71
N THR A 3 -4.92 13.74 -10.63
CA THR A 3 -3.76 13.93 -9.76
C THR A 3 -3.11 15.26 -10.13
N PRO A 4 -2.86 16.15 -9.16
CA PRO A 4 -2.17 17.40 -9.45
C PRO A 4 -0.83 17.13 -10.13
N ASP A 5 -0.49 17.95 -11.12
CA ASP A 5 0.73 17.83 -11.94
C ASP A 5 2.05 17.82 -11.13
N TYR A 6 2.02 18.33 -9.91
CA TYR A 6 3.15 18.32 -8.98
C TYR A 6 3.24 17.08 -8.07
N LEU A 7 2.19 16.25 -7.94
CA LEU A 7 2.20 14.99 -7.18
C LEU A 7 2.63 13.81 -8.07
N THR A 8 3.68 14.03 -8.85
CA THR A 8 4.28 12.99 -9.71
C THR A 8 5.47 12.33 -9.03
N ASP A 9 5.77 11.09 -9.41
CA ASP A 9 6.91 10.34 -8.90
C ASP A 9 8.23 11.13 -8.97
N SER A 10 8.43 11.83 -10.10
CA SER A 10 9.59 12.67 -10.34
C SER A 10 9.68 13.83 -9.36
N LYS A 11 8.57 14.50 -9.05
CA LYS A 11 8.56 15.65 -8.14
C LYS A 11 8.73 15.24 -6.68
N ILE A 12 8.12 14.15 -6.29
CA ILE A 12 8.30 13.57 -4.95
C ILE A 12 9.77 13.18 -4.74
N LYS A 13 10.39 12.53 -5.75
CA LYS A 13 11.82 12.19 -5.73
C LYS A 13 12.71 13.44 -5.63
N GLU A 14 12.44 14.46 -6.44
CA GLU A 14 13.21 15.72 -6.45
C GLU A 14 13.19 16.42 -5.07
N VAL A 15 12.03 16.46 -4.41
CA VAL A 15 11.89 17.00 -3.06
C VAL A 15 12.69 16.19 -2.05
N ALA A 16 12.60 14.85 -2.10
CA ALA A 16 13.36 13.95 -1.23
C ALA A 16 14.88 14.15 -1.40
N GLU A 17 15.36 14.23 -2.65
CA GLU A 17 16.78 14.48 -2.96
C GLU A 17 17.25 15.84 -2.43
N CYS A 18 16.43 16.89 -2.52
CA CYS A 18 16.78 18.19 -2.00
C CYS A 18 17.01 18.18 -0.48
N LEU A 19 16.13 17.51 0.27
CA LEU A 19 16.25 17.36 1.73
C LEU A 19 17.36 16.39 2.14
N TRP A 20 17.63 15.40 1.28
CA TRP A 20 18.70 14.43 1.48
C TRP A 20 20.07 15.11 1.61
N TRP A 21 20.38 16.06 0.73
CA TRP A 21 21.70 16.69 0.68
C TRP A 21 21.91 17.81 1.68
N ARG A 22 20.87 18.59 2.01
CA ARG A 22 20.97 19.72 2.95
C ARG A 22 19.69 19.92 3.74
N LYS A 23 19.78 20.47 4.95
CA LYS A 23 18.62 21.04 5.64
C LYS A 23 18.21 22.32 4.89
N VAL A 24 17.04 22.30 4.27
CA VAL A 24 16.52 23.40 3.44
C VAL A 24 15.18 23.86 4.03
N SER A 25 14.93 25.16 4.09
CA SER A 25 13.62 25.69 4.52
C SER A 25 12.54 25.37 3.47
N ARG A 26 11.27 25.37 3.88
CA ARG A 26 10.12 25.16 2.97
C ARG A 26 10.14 26.11 1.78
N LYS A 27 10.29 27.41 2.04
CA LYS A 27 10.49 28.44 1.01
C LYS A 27 11.58 28.09 0.00
N ARG A 28 12.78 27.72 0.47
CA ARG A 28 13.91 27.43 -0.43
C ARG A 28 13.74 26.09 -1.17
N LEU A 29 13.02 25.13 -0.58
CA LEU A 29 12.67 23.87 -1.22
C LEU A 29 11.64 24.09 -2.34
N ALA A 30 10.64 24.93 -2.07
CA ALA A 30 9.65 25.38 -3.04
C ALA A 30 10.32 26.07 -4.25
N GLU A 31 11.20 27.04 -3.99
CA GLU A 31 11.99 27.71 -5.03
C GLU A 31 12.82 26.72 -5.87
N LYS A 32 13.51 25.77 -5.21
CA LYS A 32 14.37 24.79 -5.90
C LYS A 32 13.60 23.80 -6.77
N CYS A 33 12.45 23.35 -6.31
CA CYS A 33 11.67 22.32 -7.00
C CYS A 33 10.64 22.93 -7.99
N ASN A 34 10.64 24.26 -8.14
CA ASN A 34 9.63 25.01 -8.88
C ASN A 34 8.20 24.69 -8.39
N LEU A 35 8.01 24.80 -7.09
CA LEU A 35 6.78 24.54 -6.36
C LEU A 35 6.41 25.73 -5.48
N THR A 36 5.18 25.74 -4.99
CA THR A 36 4.76 26.57 -3.85
C THR A 36 5.04 25.84 -2.53
N GLU A 37 5.14 26.58 -1.42
CA GLU A 37 5.31 25.95 -0.09
C GLU A 37 4.17 24.98 0.24
N LYS A 38 2.95 25.30 -0.20
CA LYS A 38 1.78 24.42 -0.05
C LYS A 38 1.97 23.09 -0.79
N GLN A 39 2.44 23.13 -2.04
CA GLN A 39 2.69 21.91 -2.83
C GLN A 39 3.81 21.07 -2.23
N VAL A 40 4.83 21.71 -1.64
CA VAL A 40 5.88 21.02 -0.88
C VAL A 40 5.27 20.29 0.33
N ASP A 41 4.43 20.94 1.12
CA ASP A 41 3.79 20.28 2.26
C ASP A 41 2.91 19.10 1.83
N GLU A 42 2.16 19.25 0.73
CA GLU A 42 1.35 18.15 0.17
C GLU A 42 2.21 16.97 -0.31
N ILE A 43 3.37 17.23 -0.94
CA ILE A 43 4.32 16.18 -1.33
C ILE A 43 4.87 15.45 -0.10
N LEU A 44 5.18 16.17 0.97
CA LEU A 44 5.78 15.57 2.17
C LEU A 44 4.77 14.74 2.98
N LEU A 45 3.48 15.03 2.79
CA LEU A 45 2.38 14.22 3.29
C LEU A 45 1.99 13.08 2.34
N ALA A 46 2.54 13.02 1.13
CA ALA A 46 2.23 11.98 0.17
C ALA A 46 2.73 10.61 0.67
N PRO A 47 1.92 9.54 0.57
CA PRO A 47 2.31 8.20 0.99
C PRO A 47 3.63 7.71 0.35
N GLU A 48 3.88 8.09 -0.89
CA GLU A 48 5.02 7.69 -1.70
C GLU A 48 6.33 8.36 -1.26
N TYR A 49 6.26 9.48 -0.52
CA TYR A 49 7.44 10.22 -0.11
C TYR A 49 8.35 9.40 0.81
N GLN A 50 7.78 8.64 1.75
CA GLN A 50 8.57 7.77 2.63
C GLN A 50 9.35 6.72 1.84
N GLN A 51 8.70 6.12 0.84
CA GLN A 51 9.33 5.11 -0.03
C GLN A 51 10.51 5.72 -0.79
N LYS A 52 10.38 6.94 -1.31
CA LYS A 52 11.50 7.64 -1.97
C LYS A 52 12.67 7.90 -1.04
N VAL A 53 12.41 8.23 0.22
CA VAL A 53 13.49 8.39 1.21
C VAL A 53 14.16 7.04 1.52
N GLU A 54 13.41 5.93 1.62
CA GLU A 54 14.01 4.60 1.77
C GLU A 54 14.85 4.19 0.54
N ASP A 55 14.38 4.48 -0.66
CA ASP A 55 15.11 4.19 -1.90
C ASP A 55 16.41 5.02 -1.99
N LEU A 56 16.40 6.27 -1.52
CA LEU A 56 17.62 7.06 -1.37
C LEU A 56 18.55 6.49 -0.32
N MET A 57 18.04 6.02 0.82
CA MET A 57 18.86 5.35 1.85
C MET A 57 19.58 4.13 1.28
N LEU A 58 18.87 3.31 0.49
CA LEU A 58 19.40 2.10 -0.11
C LEU A 58 20.38 2.39 -1.26
N SER A 59 19.99 3.21 -2.22
CA SER A 59 20.74 3.41 -3.47
C SER A 59 22.03 4.21 -3.30
N GLN A 60 22.13 5.01 -2.25
CA GLN A 60 23.27 5.91 -2.05
C GLN A 60 24.47 5.25 -1.39
N ARG A 61 24.33 4.04 -0.83
CA ARG A 61 25.37 3.40 0.00
C ARG A 61 25.41 1.91 -0.23
N SER A 62 26.59 1.33 -0.03
CA SER A 62 26.71 -0.11 0.22
C SER A 62 26.11 -0.45 1.59
N ALA A 63 25.87 -1.74 1.85
CA ALA A 63 25.39 -2.21 3.16
C ALA A 63 26.32 -1.77 4.30
N GLU A 64 27.64 -1.86 4.10
CA GLU A 64 28.63 -1.47 5.08
C GLU A 64 28.64 0.04 5.33
N ASP A 65 28.57 0.84 4.26
CA ASP A 65 28.58 2.30 4.38
C ASP A 65 27.28 2.83 4.97
N PHE A 66 26.16 2.14 4.74
CA PHE A 66 24.90 2.41 5.41
C PHE A 66 25.03 2.25 6.93
N GLU A 67 25.62 1.16 7.43
CA GLU A 67 25.80 0.97 8.88
C GLU A 67 26.77 1.99 9.49
N LYS A 68 27.87 2.32 8.80
CA LYS A 68 28.78 3.39 9.23
C LYS A 68 28.04 4.73 9.31
N TRP A 69 27.18 5.00 8.33
CA TRP A 69 26.38 6.22 8.27
C TRP A 69 25.35 6.30 9.41
N VAL A 70 24.60 5.24 9.69
CA VAL A 70 23.65 5.16 10.83
C VAL A 70 24.37 5.46 12.15
N LYS A 71 25.53 4.82 12.38
CA LYS A 71 26.34 5.02 13.59
C LYS A 71 26.88 6.45 13.69
N SER A 72 27.38 7.00 12.58
CA SER A 72 27.89 8.37 12.50
C SER A 72 26.79 9.39 12.82
N TRP A 73 25.59 9.20 12.28
CA TRP A 73 24.44 10.06 12.57
C TRP A 73 24.08 10.06 14.05
N HIS A 74 24.06 8.89 14.69
CA HIS A 74 23.81 8.80 16.11
C HIS A 74 24.89 9.52 16.94
N LYS A 75 26.16 9.39 16.54
CA LYS A 75 27.30 10.01 17.21
C LYS A 75 27.32 11.55 17.09
N HIS A 76 27.04 12.09 15.90
CA HIS A 76 27.18 13.53 15.63
C HIS A 76 25.91 14.34 15.85
N HIS A 77 24.74 13.70 15.80
CA HIS A 77 23.44 14.38 15.91
C HIS A 77 22.58 13.85 17.06
N GLY A 78 23.12 12.96 17.89
CA GLY A 78 22.40 12.37 19.03
C GLY A 78 21.35 11.37 18.56
N ASN A 79 20.08 11.60 18.87
CA ASN A 79 19.02 10.70 18.43
C ASN A 79 18.80 10.84 16.91
N MET A 80 19.41 9.92 16.13
CA MET A 80 19.25 9.83 14.68
C MET A 80 17.79 9.93 14.24
N ASN A 81 16.86 9.30 14.97
CA ASN A 81 15.45 9.30 14.59
C ASN A 81 14.88 10.72 14.56
N ASN A 82 15.24 11.54 15.54
CA ASN A 82 14.81 12.94 15.62
C ASN A 82 15.55 13.79 14.58
N ALA A 83 16.88 13.73 14.55
CA ALA A 83 17.67 14.59 13.66
C ALA A 83 17.44 14.30 12.18
N PHE A 84 17.35 13.01 11.81
CA PHE A 84 17.07 12.59 10.45
C PHE A 84 15.59 12.79 10.11
N GLY A 85 14.68 12.50 11.05
CA GLY A 85 13.24 12.75 10.90
C GLY A 85 12.96 14.22 10.60
N GLU A 86 13.48 15.13 11.42
CA GLU A 86 13.37 16.57 11.20
C GLU A 86 13.94 17.00 9.84
N ARG A 87 15.11 16.47 9.46
CA ARG A 87 15.74 16.82 8.18
C ARG A 87 14.90 16.40 6.99
N MET A 88 14.36 15.18 7.03
CA MET A 88 13.58 14.62 5.95
C MET A 88 12.09 14.96 6.05
N ALA A 89 11.69 15.77 7.05
CA ALA A 89 10.28 16.05 7.36
C ALA A 89 9.44 14.76 7.57
N LEU A 90 10.02 13.80 8.28
CA LEU A 90 9.39 12.54 8.67
C LEU A 90 9.09 12.54 10.17
N ASP A 91 8.04 11.81 10.56
CA ASP A 91 7.81 11.50 11.97
C ASP A 91 9.01 10.68 12.50
N PRO A 92 9.66 11.07 13.61
CA PRO A 92 10.76 10.33 14.21
C PRO A 92 10.44 8.84 14.46
N LYS A 93 9.18 8.46 14.67
CA LYS A 93 8.75 7.07 14.86
C LYS A 93 8.86 6.21 13.59
N VAL A 94 8.88 6.83 12.41
CA VAL A 94 8.98 6.13 11.12
C VAL A 94 10.45 5.78 10.80
N VAL A 95 11.40 6.60 11.24
CA VAL A 95 12.83 6.44 10.93
C VAL A 95 13.40 5.06 11.35
N PRO A 96 13.11 4.51 12.54
CA PRO A 96 13.56 3.16 12.91
C PRO A 96 13.05 2.06 11.98
N VAL A 97 11.81 2.20 11.50
CA VAL A 97 11.18 1.23 10.59
C VAL A 97 11.90 1.26 9.25
N MET A 98 12.15 2.45 8.72
CA MET A 98 12.88 2.63 7.46
C MET A 98 14.30 2.08 7.54
N VAL A 99 15.05 2.38 8.61
CA VAL A 99 16.40 1.84 8.81
C VAL A 99 16.39 0.31 8.84
N LYS A 100 15.39 -0.30 9.49
CA LYS A 100 15.21 -1.75 9.49
C LYS A 100 14.88 -2.31 8.11
N ASN A 101 14.07 -1.61 7.31
CA ASN A 101 13.73 -2.00 5.95
C ASN A 101 14.95 -1.95 5.03
N VAL A 102 15.73 -0.86 5.09
CA VAL A 102 16.95 -0.70 4.28
C VAL A 102 17.99 -1.77 4.61
N ARG A 103 18.19 -2.10 5.90
CA ARG A 103 19.04 -3.23 6.32
C ARG A 103 18.65 -4.55 5.68
N ARG A 104 17.35 -4.84 5.68
CA ARG A 104 16.80 -6.05 5.06
C ARG A 104 17.04 -6.07 3.56
N ARG A 105 16.80 -4.94 2.87
CA ARG A 105 17.03 -4.81 1.43
C ARG A 105 18.51 -4.98 1.08
N HIS A 106 19.43 -4.43 1.87
CA HIS A 106 20.86 -4.70 1.72
C HIS A 106 21.22 -6.17 1.91
N ALA A 107 20.65 -6.84 2.91
CA ALA A 107 20.88 -8.26 3.14
C ALA A 107 20.37 -9.13 1.98
N ALA A 108 19.20 -8.81 1.43
CA ALA A 108 18.63 -9.48 0.25
C ALA A 108 19.53 -9.32 -0.98
N ILE A 109 19.99 -8.09 -1.26
CA ILE A 109 20.93 -7.81 -2.36
C ILE A 109 22.23 -8.61 -2.18
N ALA A 110 22.76 -8.68 -0.96
CA ALA A 110 23.97 -9.45 -0.67
C ALA A 110 23.78 -10.96 -0.82
N ALA A 111 22.56 -11.47 -0.60
CA ALA A 111 22.19 -12.86 -0.81
C ALA A 111 21.98 -13.22 -2.28
N GLY A 112 22.16 -12.27 -3.21
CA GLY A 112 21.96 -12.50 -4.64
C GLY A 112 20.48 -12.59 -5.04
N GLU A 113 19.57 -12.15 -4.17
CA GLU A 113 18.15 -12.03 -4.49
C GLU A 113 17.99 -10.82 -5.44
N THR A 114 18.03 -11.08 -6.75
CA THR A 114 17.64 -10.08 -7.76
C THR A 114 16.18 -9.71 -7.55
N GLU A 115 15.82 -8.43 -7.73
CA GLU A 115 14.55 -7.75 -7.40
C GLU A 115 13.24 -8.40 -7.92
N ALA A 116 13.30 -9.59 -8.50
CA ALA A 116 12.16 -10.43 -8.87
C ALA A 116 12.16 -11.74 -8.05
N SER A 117 11.88 -11.67 -6.75
CA SER A 117 11.24 -12.74 -5.92
C SER A 117 11.55 -12.54 -4.43
N GLU A 118 10.50 -12.60 -3.59
CA GLU A 118 10.49 -12.72 -2.11
C GLU A 118 10.79 -11.44 -1.26
N ARG A 119 9.76 -10.73 -0.77
CA ARG A 119 8.95 -10.94 0.46
C ARG A 119 9.67 -10.64 1.78
N ILE A 120 9.37 -9.45 2.30
CA ILE A 120 9.78 -8.90 3.61
C ILE A 120 9.31 -9.79 4.79
N PRO A 121 10.13 -10.03 5.84
CA PRO A 121 9.69 -10.74 7.05
C PRO A 121 8.70 -9.93 7.90
N ASN A 122 7.49 -10.49 7.94
CA ASN A 122 6.36 -10.41 8.86
C ASN A 122 6.34 -9.35 10.00
N PRO A 123 5.46 -8.34 9.93
CA PRO A 123 5.03 -7.49 11.05
C PRO A 123 3.75 -8.01 11.76
N SER A 124 3.43 -9.30 11.71
CA SER A 124 2.23 -9.91 12.31
C SER A 124 2.14 -9.89 13.84
N LYS A 125 2.72 -8.89 14.54
CA LYS A 125 2.50 -8.75 15.98
C LYS A 125 1.65 -7.56 16.40
N ASN A 126 1.21 -6.68 15.50
CA ASN A 126 0.31 -5.57 15.90
C ASN A 126 -0.65 -5.03 14.82
N MET A 127 -1.04 -5.85 13.83
CA MET A 127 -2.23 -5.56 13.01
C MET A 127 -3.13 -6.78 13.00
N ASN A 128 -4.11 -6.80 13.89
CA ASN A 128 -5.17 -7.81 13.88
C ASN A 128 -6.20 -7.42 12.80
N LEU A 129 -5.81 -7.54 11.53
CA LEU A 129 -6.66 -7.31 10.35
C LEU A 129 -7.39 -8.62 9.99
N ASN A 130 -8.05 -9.26 10.96
CA ASN A 130 -8.81 -10.47 10.67
C ASN A 130 -9.85 -10.16 9.59
N SER A 131 -9.84 -10.95 8.52
CA SER A 131 -10.89 -10.87 7.51
C SER A 131 -12.22 -11.16 8.17
N GLU A 132 -13.26 -10.38 7.87
CA GLU A 132 -14.63 -10.73 8.27
C GLU A 132 -15.04 -12.07 7.66
N LYS A 133 -14.56 -12.37 6.45
CA LYS A 133 -14.77 -13.65 5.78
C LYS A 133 -13.57 -14.05 4.91
N THR A 134 -13.19 -15.32 5.00
CA THR A 134 -12.22 -15.96 4.10
C THR A 134 -12.90 -17.10 3.33
N ILE A 135 -12.72 -17.17 2.01
CA ILE A 135 -13.25 -18.21 1.12
C ILE A 135 -12.19 -18.69 0.11
N GLY A 136 -12.47 -19.80 -0.58
CA GLY A 136 -11.60 -20.34 -1.63
C GLY A 136 -10.35 -21.07 -1.12
N THR A 137 -9.50 -21.51 -2.04
CA THR A 137 -8.23 -22.20 -1.77
C THR A 137 -7.16 -21.75 -2.77
N GLY A 138 -5.89 -21.72 -2.36
CA GLY A 138 -4.76 -21.34 -3.21
C GLY A 138 -3.72 -20.49 -2.47
N ARG A 139 -2.58 -20.26 -3.12
CA ARG A 139 -1.43 -19.57 -2.53
C ARG A 139 -1.53 -18.04 -2.63
N ASN A 140 -2.27 -17.54 -3.61
CA ASN A 140 -2.46 -16.10 -3.83
C ASN A 140 -3.85 -15.66 -3.35
N SER A 141 -4.15 -14.38 -3.47
CA SER A 141 -5.41 -13.84 -2.94
C SER A 141 -6.00 -12.70 -3.78
N VAL A 142 -7.32 -12.67 -3.84
CA VAL A 142 -8.11 -11.49 -4.15
C VAL A 142 -8.76 -11.02 -2.85
N TYR A 143 -8.85 -9.72 -2.64
CA TYR A 143 -9.34 -9.18 -1.39
C TYR A 143 -10.20 -7.94 -1.60
N LEU A 144 -11.10 -7.72 -0.65
CA LEU A 144 -11.90 -6.53 -0.55
C LEU A 144 -11.67 -5.88 0.81
N TYR A 145 -11.32 -4.60 0.80
CA TYR A 145 -11.30 -3.79 2.01
C TYR A 145 -12.08 -2.49 1.83
N TYR A 146 -12.45 -1.88 2.95
CA TYR A 146 -13.21 -0.64 2.97
C TYR A 146 -12.91 0.19 4.23
N ASP A 147 -13.31 1.46 4.21
CA ASP A 147 -13.28 2.36 5.37
C ASP A 147 -14.54 2.13 6.22
N GLN A 148 -14.36 1.77 7.49
CA GLN A 148 -15.43 1.43 8.44
C GLN A 148 -16.47 2.55 8.56
N GLN A 149 -16.05 3.82 8.58
CA GLN A 149 -16.97 4.96 8.71
C GLN A 149 -17.88 5.11 7.49
N LYS A 150 -17.38 4.71 6.30
CA LYS A 150 -18.19 4.75 5.08
C LYS A 150 -19.28 3.68 5.11
N ARG A 151 -18.96 2.49 5.63
CA ARG A 151 -19.95 1.41 5.84
C ARG A 151 -21.02 1.86 6.84
N GLU A 152 -20.64 2.33 8.03
CA GLU A 152 -21.57 2.77 9.07
C GLU A 152 -22.50 3.88 8.58
N ARG A 153 -21.96 4.84 7.80
CA ARG A 153 -22.77 5.89 7.18
C ARG A 153 -23.75 5.34 6.15
N ALA A 154 -23.35 4.38 5.31
CA ALA A 154 -24.26 3.75 4.34
C ALA A 154 -25.37 2.97 5.05
N GLU A 155 -25.03 2.17 6.05
CA GLU A 155 -25.98 1.38 6.85
C GLU A 155 -26.98 2.29 7.58
N SER A 156 -26.54 3.43 8.12
CA SER A 156 -27.42 4.43 8.74
C SER A 156 -28.49 5.02 7.79
N LYS A 157 -28.24 4.94 6.47
CA LYS A 157 -29.18 5.36 5.41
C LYS A 157 -30.00 4.21 4.83
N GLY A 158 -29.85 2.99 5.36
CA GLY A 158 -30.49 1.78 4.81
C GLY A 158 -29.83 1.24 3.54
N GLU A 159 -28.64 1.71 3.19
CA GLU A 159 -27.88 1.20 2.04
C GLU A 159 -27.13 -0.08 2.42
N LYS A 160 -26.98 -1.01 1.46
CA LYS A 160 -26.27 -2.29 1.64
C LYS A 160 -24.90 -2.33 0.96
N VAL A 161 -24.49 -1.24 0.33
CA VAL A 161 -23.27 -1.14 -0.47
C VAL A 161 -22.55 0.16 -0.13
N TRP A 162 -21.23 0.14 -0.25
CA TRP A 162 -20.37 1.29 0.04
C TRP A 162 -19.11 1.23 -0.80
N ALA A 163 -18.29 2.29 -0.74
CA ALA A 163 -17.03 2.33 -1.45
C ALA A 163 -16.06 1.28 -0.90
N CYS A 164 -15.79 0.25 -1.70
CA CYS A 164 -14.86 -0.82 -1.40
C CYS A 164 -13.74 -0.82 -2.44
N LYS A 165 -12.52 -1.16 -2.00
CA LYS A 165 -11.41 -1.44 -2.92
C LYS A 165 -11.25 -2.94 -3.07
N ILE A 166 -11.14 -3.41 -4.31
CA ILE A 166 -10.91 -4.80 -4.65
C ILE A 166 -9.53 -4.92 -5.26
N GLY A 167 -8.63 -5.62 -4.58
CA GLY A 167 -7.26 -5.82 -5.05
C GLY A 167 -6.87 -7.29 -5.09
N ARG A 168 -5.68 -7.54 -5.61
CA ARG A 168 -5.06 -8.86 -5.61
C ARG A 168 -3.65 -8.81 -5.04
N THR A 169 -3.19 -9.93 -4.53
CA THR A 169 -1.83 -10.10 -4.04
C THR A 169 -1.36 -11.52 -4.31
N GLU A 170 -0.10 -11.63 -4.72
CA GLU A 170 0.62 -12.90 -4.70
C GLU A 170 1.25 -13.14 -3.32
N GLN A 171 1.43 -12.08 -2.53
CA GLN A 171 2.05 -12.05 -1.21
C GLN A 171 1.02 -12.04 -0.07
N GLU A 172 1.47 -12.07 1.18
CA GLU A 172 0.62 -11.95 2.36
C GLU A 172 -0.24 -10.67 2.31
N LEU A 173 -1.54 -10.84 2.48
CA LEU A 173 -2.59 -9.85 2.27
C LEU A 173 -2.40 -8.54 3.05
N HIS A 174 -1.94 -8.68 4.28
CA HIS A 174 -1.69 -7.59 5.20
C HIS A 174 -0.60 -6.64 4.71
N THR A 175 0.43 -7.18 4.07
CA THR A 175 1.56 -6.40 3.53
C THR A 175 1.11 -5.53 2.37
N ARG A 176 0.21 -6.04 1.51
CA ARG A 176 -0.31 -5.29 0.37
C ARG A 176 -1.27 -4.17 0.78
N ILE A 177 -2.17 -4.41 1.74
CA ILE A 177 -3.09 -3.38 2.23
C ILE A 177 -2.31 -2.26 2.89
N TYR A 178 -1.33 -2.58 3.74
CA TYR A 178 -0.45 -1.60 4.38
C TYR A 178 0.33 -0.75 3.36
N GLN A 179 0.89 -1.37 2.33
CA GLN A 179 1.59 -0.66 1.25
C GLN A 179 0.70 0.31 0.45
N GLN A 180 -0.61 0.02 0.32
CA GLN A 180 -1.55 0.84 -0.44
C GLN A 180 -2.14 2.02 0.35
N THR A 181 -1.91 2.08 1.66
CA THR A 181 -2.61 2.99 2.58
C THR A 181 -1.66 3.72 3.55
N GLY A 182 -0.38 3.34 3.58
CA GLY A 182 0.66 3.99 4.38
C GLY A 182 0.42 3.87 5.88
N THR A 183 0.82 4.89 6.65
CA THR A 183 0.66 4.96 8.11
C THR A 183 -0.75 5.32 8.59
N ALA A 184 -1.70 5.56 7.68
CA ALA A 184 -3.10 5.89 8.00
C ALA A 184 -3.96 4.67 8.36
N VAL A 185 -3.39 3.46 8.32
CA VAL A 185 -4.06 2.23 8.74
C VAL A 185 -3.91 2.05 10.23
N THR A 186 -4.94 2.43 10.97
CA THR A 186 -5.32 1.62 12.12
C THR A 186 -6.26 0.52 11.59
N ALA A 187 -6.15 -0.70 12.12
CA ALA A 187 -7.14 -1.77 11.86
C ALA A 187 -8.57 -1.38 12.31
N GLU A 188 -8.69 -0.26 13.04
CA GLU A 188 -9.95 0.38 13.41
C GLU A 188 -10.60 1.11 12.22
N ARG A 189 -9.81 1.74 11.34
CA ARG A 189 -10.33 2.52 10.21
C ARG A 189 -10.60 1.67 8.98
N PHE A 190 -9.69 0.78 8.61
CA PHE A 190 -9.84 -0.07 7.43
C PHE A 190 -10.13 -1.52 7.81
N LYS A 191 -11.22 -2.06 7.28
CA LYS A 191 -11.63 -3.45 7.51
C LYS A 191 -11.42 -4.29 6.25
N LEU A 192 -10.90 -5.49 6.46
CA LEU A 192 -10.82 -6.52 5.44
C LEU A 192 -12.14 -7.28 5.41
N GLY A 193 -13.03 -6.92 4.49
CA GLY A 193 -14.37 -7.49 4.39
C GLY A 193 -14.40 -8.89 3.78
N LEU A 194 -13.55 -9.14 2.78
CA LEU A 194 -13.49 -10.44 2.11
C LEU A 194 -12.06 -10.79 1.71
N HIS A 195 -11.68 -12.03 1.96
CA HIS A 195 -10.42 -12.63 1.54
C HIS A 195 -10.68 -13.89 0.72
N ILE A 196 -10.40 -13.84 -0.58
CA ILE A 196 -10.58 -14.95 -1.53
C ILE A 196 -9.22 -15.58 -1.81
N LYS A 197 -8.98 -16.81 -1.35
CA LYS A 197 -7.79 -17.60 -1.67
C LYS A 197 -7.94 -18.22 -3.07
N THR A 198 -6.91 -18.08 -3.91
CA THR A 198 -6.90 -18.60 -5.28
C THR A 198 -5.49 -18.62 -5.88
N ASP A 199 -5.22 -19.53 -6.81
CA ASP A 199 -4.01 -19.50 -7.66
C ASP A 199 -4.23 -18.72 -8.97
N LYS A 200 -5.45 -18.21 -9.21
CA LYS A 200 -5.86 -17.49 -10.42
C LYS A 200 -6.21 -16.02 -10.11
N GLN A 201 -5.52 -15.41 -9.15
CA GLN A 201 -5.82 -14.09 -8.58
C GLN A 201 -5.97 -13.00 -9.65
N GLU A 202 -5.14 -13.00 -10.69
CA GLU A 202 -5.24 -12.02 -11.79
C GLU A 202 -6.55 -12.15 -12.56
N LYS A 203 -6.93 -13.38 -12.90
CA LYS A 203 -8.12 -13.64 -13.72
C LYS A 203 -9.38 -13.35 -12.90
N ILE A 204 -9.42 -13.80 -11.65
CA ILE A 204 -10.58 -13.61 -10.77
C ILE A 204 -10.79 -12.13 -10.45
N GLU A 205 -9.74 -11.39 -10.10
CA GLU A 205 -9.85 -9.95 -9.83
C GLU A 205 -10.34 -9.18 -11.05
N ARG A 206 -9.76 -9.45 -12.24
CA ARG A 206 -10.20 -8.85 -13.49
C ARG A 206 -11.67 -9.13 -13.79
N ILE A 207 -12.11 -10.39 -13.67
CA ILE A 207 -13.51 -10.76 -13.95
C ILE A 207 -14.47 -10.06 -12.96
N ILE A 208 -14.13 -10.03 -11.67
CA ILE A 208 -14.93 -9.32 -10.66
C ILE A 208 -15.03 -7.83 -11.01
N HIS A 209 -13.90 -7.19 -11.35
CA HIS A 209 -13.89 -5.79 -11.76
C HIS A 209 -14.76 -5.54 -12.99
N ASP A 210 -14.65 -6.39 -14.01
CA ASP A 210 -15.38 -6.21 -15.27
C ASP A 210 -16.89 -6.40 -15.07
N ILE A 211 -17.31 -7.38 -14.27
CA ILE A 211 -18.72 -7.56 -13.89
C ILE A 211 -19.25 -6.32 -13.15
N LEU A 212 -18.48 -5.79 -12.18
CA LEU A 212 -18.88 -4.60 -11.44
C LEU A 212 -18.92 -3.34 -12.31
N LYS A 213 -18.02 -3.20 -13.29
CA LYS A 213 -18.06 -2.12 -14.28
C LYS A 213 -19.30 -2.21 -15.16
N VAL A 214 -19.61 -3.40 -15.68
CA VAL A 214 -20.82 -3.63 -16.49
C VAL A 214 -22.09 -3.32 -15.68
N ARG A 215 -22.09 -3.60 -14.38
CA ARG A 215 -23.17 -3.23 -13.44
C ARG A 215 -23.20 -1.74 -13.06
N GLY A 216 -22.33 -0.91 -13.61
CA GLY A 216 -22.25 0.53 -13.30
C GLY A 216 -21.80 0.83 -11.87
N LYS A 217 -21.05 -0.07 -11.23
CA LYS A 217 -20.62 0.07 -9.82
C LYS A 217 -19.24 0.73 -9.67
N HIS A 218 -18.51 0.96 -10.75
CA HIS A 218 -17.17 1.52 -10.71
C HIS A 218 -17.18 2.99 -10.28
N ILE A 219 -16.26 3.38 -9.38
CA ILE A 219 -16.09 4.75 -8.92
C ILE A 219 -14.99 5.40 -9.75
N GLU A 220 -15.36 6.10 -10.82
CA GLU A 220 -14.40 6.68 -11.78
C GLU A 220 -13.49 7.75 -11.17
N ASP A 221 -13.96 8.44 -10.12
CA ASP A 221 -13.23 9.52 -9.45
C ASP A 221 -12.34 9.08 -8.28
N ALA A 222 -12.22 7.77 -8.03
CA ALA A 222 -11.43 7.24 -6.93
C ALA A 222 -9.92 7.14 -7.26
N PRO A 223 -9.03 7.11 -6.25
CA PRO A 223 -7.60 6.88 -6.46
C PRO A 223 -7.35 5.44 -6.94
N GLY A 224 -7.18 5.29 -8.25
CA GLY A 224 -6.94 4.02 -8.94
C GLY A 224 -8.23 3.36 -9.47
N ARG A 225 -8.07 2.34 -10.32
CA ARG A 225 -9.15 1.68 -11.08
C ARG A 225 -9.85 0.53 -10.34
N GLU A 226 -9.66 0.47 -9.02
CA GLU A 226 -9.94 -0.71 -8.21
C GLU A 226 -11.06 -0.46 -7.17
N TRP A 227 -11.80 0.64 -7.32
CA TRP A 227 -12.82 1.07 -6.36
C TRP A 227 -14.24 0.94 -6.92
N PHE A 228 -15.13 0.37 -6.11
CA PHE A 228 -16.49 0.04 -6.51
C PHE A 228 -17.49 0.34 -5.38
N VAL A 229 -18.70 0.75 -5.74
CA VAL A 229 -19.85 0.79 -4.83
C VAL A 229 -20.44 -0.62 -4.75
N THR A 230 -20.01 -1.40 -3.76
CA THR A 230 -20.33 -2.83 -3.64
C THR A 230 -20.35 -3.23 -2.15
N SER A 231 -20.53 -4.52 -1.87
CA SER A 231 -20.38 -5.12 -0.54
C SER A 231 -19.54 -6.40 -0.58
N PRO A 232 -19.03 -6.89 0.57
CA PRO A 232 -18.41 -8.21 0.65
C PRO A 232 -19.30 -9.33 0.09
N SER A 233 -20.61 -9.30 0.39
CA SER A 233 -21.57 -10.29 -0.08
C SER A 233 -21.74 -10.28 -1.60
N GLU A 234 -21.85 -9.10 -2.22
CA GLU A 234 -21.97 -9.01 -3.68
C GLU A 234 -20.71 -9.55 -4.40
N VAL A 235 -19.52 -9.29 -3.86
CA VAL A 235 -18.27 -9.81 -4.43
C VAL A 235 -18.14 -11.32 -4.24
N GLU A 236 -18.61 -11.85 -3.12
CA GLU A 236 -18.69 -13.29 -2.90
C GLU A 236 -19.66 -13.96 -3.89
N GLU A 237 -20.83 -13.40 -4.14
CA GLU A 237 -21.79 -13.92 -5.12
C GLU A 237 -21.18 -13.97 -6.52
N ILE A 238 -20.45 -12.91 -6.93
CA ILE A 238 -19.73 -12.90 -8.21
C ILE A 238 -18.66 -13.99 -8.24
N TYR A 239 -17.89 -14.17 -7.15
CA TYR A 239 -16.88 -15.23 -7.07
C TYR A 239 -17.50 -16.63 -7.21
N ASN A 240 -18.62 -16.87 -6.52
CA ASN A 240 -19.33 -18.14 -6.60
C ASN A 240 -19.87 -18.37 -8.01
N PHE A 241 -20.44 -17.35 -8.67
CA PHE A 241 -20.86 -17.43 -10.06
C PHE A 241 -19.71 -17.81 -11.02
N ILE A 242 -18.50 -17.27 -10.81
CA ILE A 242 -17.31 -17.66 -11.59
C ILE A 242 -16.94 -19.14 -11.36
N GLY A 243 -17.16 -19.66 -10.14
CA GLY A 243 -16.84 -21.03 -9.74
C GLY A 243 -17.91 -22.09 -10.05
N GLU A 244 -19.20 -21.73 -10.02
CA GLU A 244 -20.33 -22.67 -10.12
C GLU A 244 -20.49 -23.30 -11.51
N ASN A 245 -19.98 -22.65 -12.57
CA ASN A 245 -19.93 -23.27 -13.90
C ASN A 245 -18.85 -24.35 -14.06
N SER A 246 -18.01 -24.59 -13.04
CA SER A 246 -16.95 -25.62 -13.10
C SER A 246 -17.28 -26.91 -12.34
N ARG A 247 -18.48 -27.04 -11.76
CA ARG A 247 -18.86 -28.25 -11.00
C ARG A 247 -20.19 -28.92 -11.36
N GLU A 248 -21.07 -28.31 -12.15
CA GLU A 248 -22.37 -28.94 -12.48
C GLU A 248 -22.48 -29.64 -13.85
N SER A 249 -21.43 -29.67 -14.67
CA SER A 249 -21.44 -30.40 -15.96
C SER A 249 -20.61 -31.70 -15.97
N ALA A 250 -20.04 -32.11 -14.84
CA ALA A 250 -19.28 -33.37 -14.73
C ALA A 250 -19.92 -34.44 -13.83
N SER A 251 -21.09 -34.18 -13.22
CA SER A 251 -21.71 -35.12 -12.29
C SER A 251 -23.21 -35.36 -12.54
N SER A 252 -23.68 -35.17 -13.78
CA SER A 252 -25.04 -35.54 -14.17
C SER A 252 -25.09 -36.12 -15.59
N THR A 253 -24.29 -37.16 -15.87
CA THR A 253 -24.58 -38.11 -16.96
C THR A 253 -23.89 -39.48 -16.80
N LEU A 254 -23.70 -40.01 -15.59
CA LEU A 254 -23.39 -41.44 -15.41
C LEU A 254 -23.94 -41.92 -14.05
N HIS A 255 -25.23 -42.18 -13.99
CA HIS A 255 -25.83 -43.38 -13.39
C HIS A 255 -27.30 -43.50 -13.76
#